data_AF-A0A947ASE9-F1
#
_entry.id   AF-A0A947ASE9-F1
#
_cell.length_a   1.000
_cell.length_b   1.000
_cell.length_c   1.000
_cell.angle_alpha   90.00
_cell.angle_beta   90.00
_cell.angle_gamma   90.00
#
_symmetry.space_group_name_H-M   'P 1'
#
loop_
_entity.id
_entity.type
_entity.pdbx_description
1 polymer ?
#
loop_
_entity_poly.entity_id
_entity_poly.type
_entity_poly.pdbx_seq_one_letter_code
_entity_poly.pdbx_strand_id
1 'polypeptide(L)' 'MASDLFHAARKAHEMNDAIDIMRSMGMTPMVGEGVVARMQYIADLDCGAKLKGIRPQSLREICAAWEDCGAI' A
#
# COMPACT_ATOMS: atom_id res chain seq x y z
N MET A 1 0.95 -6.09 3.34
CA MET A 1 1.90 -7.03 2.70
C MET A 1 3.25 -6.35 2.55
N ALA A 2 4.37 -7.08 2.55
CA ALA A 2 5.71 -6.48 2.36
C ALA A 2 5.82 -5.60 1.10
N SER A 3 5.11 -5.98 0.03
CA SER A 3 5.11 -5.25 -1.25
C SER A 3 4.50 -3.85 -1.18
N ASP A 4 3.66 -3.55 -0.18
CA ASP A 4 3.08 -2.21 -0.04
C ASP A 4 4.17 -1.19 0.29
N LEU A 5 5.20 -1.58 1.06
CA LEU A 5 6.32 -0.70 1.42
C LEU A 5 7.18 -0.29 0.22
N PHE A 6 7.12 -1.03 -0.89
CA PHE A 6 7.95 -0.76 -2.09
C PHE A 6 7.14 -0.26 -3.28
N HIS A 7 5.85 -0.61 -3.33
CA HIS A 7 5.02 -0.42 -4.52
C HIS A 7 3.69 0.26 -4.21
N ALA A 8 3.57 0.91 -3.05
CA ALA A 8 2.37 1.63 -2.62
C ALA A 8 1.79 2.54 -3.70
N ALA A 9 2.61 3.40 -4.33
CA ALA A 9 2.14 4.32 -5.38
C ALA A 9 1.51 3.58 -6.58
N ARG A 10 2.19 2.54 -7.10
CA ARG A 10 1.66 1.72 -8.20
C ARG A 10 0.37 1.02 -7.79
N LYS A 11 0.32 0.45 -6.58
CA LYS A 11 -0.87 -0.24 -6.08
C LYS A 11 -2.06 0.69 -5.84
N ALA A 12 -1.81 1.94 -5.45
CA ALA A 12 -2.85 2.97 -5.34
C ALA A 12 -3.46 3.27 -6.72
N HIS A 13 -2.62 3.39 -7.75
CA HIS A 13 -3.08 3.59 -9.12
C HIS A 13 -3.94 2.41 -9.61
N GLU A 14 -3.46 1.17 -9.47
CA GLU A 14 -4.21 -0.04 -9.85
C GLU A 14 -5.55 -0.16 -9.09
N MET A 15 -5.59 0.26 -7.83
CA MET A 15 -6.83 0.26 -7.05
C MET A 15 -7.81 1.35 -7.51
N ASN A 16 -7.33 2.52 -7.95
CA ASN A 16 -8.19 3.54 -8.56
C ASN A 16 -8.86 3.02 -9.83
N ASP A 17 -8.13 2.30 -10.69
CA ASP A 17 -8.72 1.68 -11.88
C ASP A 17 -9.83 0.68 -11.49
N ALA A 18 -9.61 -0.12 -10.44
CA ALA A 18 -10.62 -1.04 -9.92
C ALA A 18 -11.83 -0.30 -9.32
N ILE A 19 -11.63 0.82 -8.64
CA ILE A 19 -12.69 1.70 -8.11
C ILE A 19 -13.56 2.24 -9.25
N ASP A 20 -12.94 2.69 -10.35
CA ASP A 20 -13.68 3.22 -11.50
C ASP A 20 -14.55 2.14 -12.16
N ILE A 21 -14.02 0.91 -12.29
CA ILE A 21 -14.79 -0.24 -12.74
C ILE A 21 -15.96 -0.52 -11.81
N MET A 22 -15.73 -0.58 -10.49
CA MET A 22 -16.79 -0.78 -9.49
C MET A 22 -17.90 0.28 -9.57
N ARG A 23 -17.52 1.56 -9.71
CA ARG A 23 -18.47 2.66 -9.86
C ARG A 23 -19.29 2.54 -11.15
N SER A 24 -18.67 2.13 -12.26
CA SER A 24 -19.38 1.90 -13.53
C SER A 24 -20.44 0.79 -13.44
N MET A 25 -20.28 -0.15 -12.51
CA MET A 25 -21.25 -1.21 -12.22
C MET A 25 -22.29 -0.81 -11.15
N GLY A 26 -22.29 0.46 -10.70
CA GLY A 26 -23.20 0.96 -9.68
C GLY A 26 -22.84 0.54 -8.25
N MET A 27 -21.62 0.07 -8.01
CA MET A 27 -21.16 -0.27 -6.66
C MET A 27 -20.55 0.95 -5.95
N THR A 28 -20.67 1.00 -4.62
CA THR A 28 -19.96 1.96 -3.78
C THR A 28 -18.69 1.31 -3.19
N PRO A 29 -17.48 1.66 -3.67
CA PRO A 29 -16.26 0.91 -3.35
C PRO A 29 -15.55 1.41 -2.08
N MET A 30 -16.26 1.46 -0.94
CA MET A 30 -15.74 2.03 0.32
C MET A 30 -14.40 1.44 0.76
N VAL A 31 -14.23 0.12 0.62
CA VAL A 31 -12.97 -0.56 1.00
C VAL A 31 -11.84 -0.20 0.04
N GLY A 32 -12.13 -0.09 -1.26
CA GLY A 32 -11.14 0.31 -2.26
C GLY A 32 -10.62 1.72 -1.99
N GLU A 33 -11.51 2.65 -1.68
CA GLU A 33 -11.16 4.04 -1.33
C GLU A 33 -10.27 4.10 -0.08
N GLY A 34 -10.58 3.30 0.95
CA GLY A 34 -9.72 3.17 2.13
C GLY A 34 -8.34 2.58 1.81
N VAL A 35 -8.27 1.61 0.89
CA VAL A 35 -6.99 1.07 0.42
C VAL A 35 -6.17 2.13 -0.33
N VAL A 36 -6.79 2.94 -1.19
CA VAL A 36 -6.09 4.04 -1.89
C VAL A 36 -5.51 5.02 -0.90
N ALA A 37 -6.31 5.51 0.06
CA ALA A 37 -5.84 6.45 1.07
C ALA A 37 -4.66 5.88 1.87
N ARG A 38 -4.75 4.61 2.27
CA ARG A 38 -3.66 3.92 2.97
C ARG A 38 -2.40 3.75 2.12
N MET A 39 -2.54 3.41 0.84
CA MET A 39 -1.40 3.27 -0.06
C MET A 39 -0.75 4.62 -0.35
N GLN A 40 -1.51 5.69 -0.52
CA GLN A 40 -0.96 7.04 -0.67
C GLN A 40 -0.14 7.44 0.56
N TYR A 41 -0.69 7.23 1.76
CA TYR A 41 0.06 7.45 3.00
C TYR A 41 1.38 6.67 3.03
N ILE A 42 1.38 5.39 2.67
CA ILE A 42 2.60 4.57 2.65
C ILE A 42 3.60 5.05 1.58
N ALA A 43 3.12 5.52 0.43
CA ALA A 43 3.99 6.05 -0.62
C ALA A 43 4.79 7.27 -0.12
N ASP A 44 4.20 8.09 0.73
CA ASP A 44 4.85 9.28 1.32
C ASP A 44 5.90 8.94 2.39
N LEU A 45 5.90 7.71 2.92
CA LEU A 45 6.86 7.26 3.96
C LEU A 45 8.24 6.87 3.41
N ASP A 46 8.38 6.74 2.09
CA ASP A 46 9.60 6.34 1.36
C ASP A 46 10.29 5.10 1.96
N CYS A 47 9.48 4.10 2.33
CA CYS A 47 9.94 2.88 3.02
C CYS A 47 10.99 2.09 2.22
N GLY A 48 10.94 2.17 0.88
CA GLY A 48 11.92 1.53 0.01
C GLY A 48 13.35 2.04 0.23
N ALA A 49 13.51 3.35 0.42
CA ALA A 49 14.80 3.97 0.75
C ALA A 49 15.26 3.56 2.17
N LYS A 50 14.35 3.57 3.15
CA LYS A 50 14.65 3.13 4.54
C LYS A 50 15.13 1.68 4.61
N LEU A 51 14.53 0.80 3.80
CA LEU A 51 14.89 -0.61 3.72
C LEU A 51 16.10 -0.88 2.82
N LYS A 52 16.68 0.14 2.17
CA LYS A 52 17.81 0.01 1.22
C LYS A 52 17.54 -1.03 0.12
N GLY A 53 16.28 -1.18 -0.29
CA GLY A 53 15.86 -2.20 -1.25
C GLY A 53 15.86 -3.66 -0.74
N ILE A 54 16.19 -3.90 0.53
CA ILE A 54 16.19 -5.25 1.12
C ILE A 54 14.76 -5.62 1.52
N ARG A 55 14.27 -6.72 0.93
CA ARG A 55 12.92 -7.20 1.18
C ARG A 55 12.88 -8.08 2.45
N PRO A 56 11.98 -7.81 3.41
CA PRO A 56 11.67 -8.71 4.52
C PRO A 56 11.28 -10.11 4.04
N GLN A 57 11.83 -11.15 4.67
CA GLN A 57 11.63 -12.56 4.30
C GLN A 57 10.67 -13.30 5.24
N SER A 58 10.47 -12.79 6.45
CA SER A 58 9.57 -13.39 7.44
C SER A 58 8.43 -12.46 7.83
N LEU A 59 7.33 -13.02 8.33
CA LEU A 59 6.21 -12.21 8.85
C LEU A 59 6.68 -11.24 9.94
N ARG A 60 7.61 -11.68 10.79
CA ARG A 60 8.19 -10.87 11.86
C ARG A 60 8.95 -9.67 11.30
N GLU A 61 9.80 -9.88 10.30
CA GLU A 61 10.52 -8.79 9.63
C GLU A 61 9.57 -7.85 8.90
N ILE A 62 8.47 -8.37 8.34
CA ILE A 62 7.44 -7.53 7.73
C ILE A 62 6.84 -6.61 8.81
N CYS A 63 6.34 -7.14 9.92
CA CYS A 63 5.75 -6.29 10.96
C CYS A 63 6.74 -5.25 11.48
N ALA A 64 7.98 -5.65 11.76
CA ALA A 64 9.03 -4.72 12.20
C ALA A 64 9.29 -3.62 11.15
N ALA A 65 9.39 -3.97 9.86
CA ALA A 65 9.57 -2.99 8.80
C ALA A 65 8.38 -2.01 8.69
N TRP A 66 7.16 -2.47 8.97
CA TRP A 66 5.98 -1.61 8.99
C TRP A 66 6.02 -0.62 10.16
N GLU A 67 6.37 -1.08 11.37
CA GLU A 67 6.53 -0.23 12.55
C GLU A 67 7.66 0.80 12.34
N ASP A 68 8.84 0.36 11.90
CA ASP A 68 10.01 1.22 11.65
C ASP A 68 9.73 2.30 10.59
N CYS A 69 8.87 1.97 9.63
CA CYS A 69 8.48 2.91 8.59
C CYS A 69 7.38 3.89 9.05
N GLY A 70 6.69 3.62 10.15
CA GLY A 70 5.50 4.35 10.61
C GLY A 70 4.23 3.99 9.85
N ALA A 71 4.17 2.78 9.25
CA ALA A 71 3.06 2.33 8.44
C ALA A 71 1.97 1.58 9.23
N ILE A 72 2.26 1.23 10.49
CA ILE A 72 1.34 0.78 11.55
C ILE A 72 1.79 1.33 12.90
#